data_AF-A0A6L5R324-F1
#
_entry.id   AF-A0A6L5R324-F1
#
_cell.length_a   1.000
_cell.length_b   1.000
_cell.length_c   1.000
_cell.angle_alpha   90.00
_cell.angle_beta   90.00
_cell.angle_gamma   90.00
#
_symmetry.space_group_name_H-M   'P 1'
#
loop_
_entity.id
_entity.type
_entity.pdbx_description
1 polymer ?
#
loop_
_entity_poly.entity_id
_entity_poly.type
_entity_poly.pdbx_seq_one_letter_code
_entity_poly.pdbx_strand_id
1 'polypeptide(L)'
;MQTTLTHVGTATVIIEFGGIRFITDPVLDPPTEYALGPVTLRSTEGPALTVDELPDIDVVLLSHDEHVDNLDATGRTLLPGRPTVTTAAAAARLGAEAVGLAPWERTELVVRGRTVTITATPADHGESGADVIGFVIESPDEDQALYVSGDTVYDASLDVIGQRFPIGVAVLHLGAARIEALGDRLITMDGAQAARFSGFLAADVVVPIHFTSWEHFTEGEREIAAAFAAEGLDDRLRWLTPGKPEHIDVGAREPLSAEPYASKRRVRSHDREMAVIDEGEGPAFVFVHGDIMSSYLWRNVMPHVCTLGRVVAVDLIGAGDSDKLPDSGPGRYSFAEHARYLDGLLEALDLGDEIVLVGHDWGSNLAIDWAMRNASRVRGIVFGEAILPPFEWTDWPAPILPEFQFLLTPEGERAVLDENRFLNNVQRAVIRPISEAELAEIERPYAEPGEGRRPTLEWPRSVPLGNADTPTRVALEAQAEWMRSSPVPKLHYRGIPGALCNGRRADTIAGFAALTEVGVTGTHWTPEDDPHRIGRAIVDWATRELR
;
A
#
# COMPACT_ATOMS: atom_id res chain seq x y z
N MET A 1 -3.09 5.78 17.85
CA MET A 1 -4.11 6.84 17.69
C MET A 1 -5.47 6.51 18.31
N GLN A 2 -6.09 7.48 19.01
CA GLN A 2 -7.48 7.39 19.50
C GLN A 2 -8.40 8.46 18.87
N THR A 3 -9.58 8.06 18.40
CA THR A 3 -10.58 8.99 17.87
C THR A 3 -11.99 8.55 18.23
N THR A 4 -12.93 9.49 18.33
CA THR A 4 -14.36 9.19 18.42
C THR A 4 -15.09 9.80 17.24
N LEU A 5 -15.85 8.97 16.53
CA LEU A 5 -16.63 9.37 15.36
C LEU A 5 -18.12 9.23 15.65
N THR A 6 -18.90 10.21 15.24
CA THR A 6 -20.37 10.13 15.24
C THR A 6 -20.88 10.49 13.85
N HIS A 7 -21.38 9.50 13.10
CA HIS A 7 -22.02 9.77 11.82
C HIS A 7 -23.37 10.45 12.06
N VAL A 8 -23.54 11.67 11.56
CA VAL A 8 -24.79 12.43 11.70
C VAL A 8 -25.72 12.12 10.53
N GLY A 9 -25.19 12.05 9.32
CA GLY A 9 -25.93 11.70 8.11
C GLY A 9 -25.10 12.05 6.88
N THR A 10 -25.38 11.45 5.72
CA THR A 10 -24.66 11.68 4.45
C THR A 10 -23.13 11.92 4.62
N ALA A 11 -22.60 13.11 4.33
CA ALA A 11 -21.21 13.55 4.50
C ALA A 11 -20.84 14.05 5.92
N THR A 12 -21.82 14.23 6.80
CA THR A 12 -21.64 14.86 8.12
C THR A 12 -21.19 13.87 9.18
N VAL A 13 -19.98 14.07 9.70
CA VAL A 13 -19.40 13.31 10.81
C VAL A 13 -18.86 14.27 11.85
N ILE A 14 -19.17 14.01 13.12
CA ILE A 14 -18.48 14.65 14.24
C ILE A 14 -17.24 13.82 14.57
N ILE A 15 -16.08 14.46 14.63
CA ILE A 15 -14.79 13.83 14.87
C ILE A 15 -14.20 14.41 16.15
N GLU A 16 -13.84 13.57 17.12
CA GLU A 16 -13.06 13.97 18.28
C GLU A 16 -11.66 13.39 18.16
N PHE A 17 -10.67 14.25 17.90
CA PHE A 17 -9.27 13.86 17.67
C PHE A 17 -8.33 14.91 18.26
N GLY A 18 -7.27 14.48 18.96
CA GLY A 18 -6.34 15.40 19.64
C GLY A 18 -7.01 16.29 20.70
N GLY A 19 -8.15 15.86 21.25
CA GLY A 19 -8.95 16.64 22.20
C GLY A 19 -9.73 17.82 21.58
N ILE A 20 -9.85 17.88 20.26
CA ILE A 20 -10.61 18.89 19.51
C ILE A 20 -11.80 18.21 18.83
N ARG A 21 -12.95 18.91 18.78
CA ARG A 21 -14.15 18.43 18.10
C ARG A 21 -14.34 19.11 16.75
N PHE A 22 -14.29 18.33 15.68
CA PHE A 22 -14.56 18.74 14.31
C PHE A 22 -15.97 18.30 13.89
N ILE A 23 -16.52 18.97 12.89
CA ILE A 23 -17.65 18.47 12.09
C ILE A 23 -17.29 18.57 10.62
N THR A 24 -17.56 17.52 9.85
CA THR A 24 -17.40 17.53 8.38
C THR A 24 -18.69 17.94 7.71
N ASP A 25 -18.60 18.66 6.58
CA ASP A 25 -19.68 18.86 5.59
C ASP A 25 -21.10 18.88 6.19
N PRO A 26 -21.49 19.95 6.93
CA PRO A 26 -22.73 19.96 7.71
C PRO A 26 -24.00 19.96 6.85
N VAL A 27 -24.73 18.85 6.88
CA VAL A 27 -26.05 18.66 6.27
C VAL A 27 -27.03 18.26 7.36
N LEU A 28 -27.95 19.17 7.69
CA LEU A 28 -28.79 19.12 8.88
C LEU A 28 -30.27 19.45 8.61
N ASP A 29 -30.64 19.71 7.36
CA ASP A 29 -32.03 19.87 6.95
C ASP A 29 -32.80 18.55 7.15
N PRO A 30 -34.11 18.60 7.45
CA PRO A 30 -34.97 17.42 7.33
C PRO A 30 -35.03 16.94 5.87
N PRO A 31 -35.59 15.74 5.57
CA PRO A 31 -35.77 15.29 4.19
C PRO A 31 -36.40 16.37 3.31
N THR A 32 -35.66 16.79 2.29
CA THR A 32 -35.94 17.99 1.50
C THR A 32 -35.69 17.73 0.01
N GLU A 33 -36.54 18.34 -0.82
CA GLU A 33 -36.34 18.42 -2.26
C GLU A 33 -35.70 19.79 -2.60
N TYR A 34 -34.55 19.75 -3.27
CA TYR A 34 -33.78 20.93 -3.66
C TYR A 34 -33.91 21.16 -5.16
N ALA A 35 -34.55 22.27 -5.54
CA ALA A 35 -34.66 22.70 -6.93
C ALA A 35 -33.47 23.58 -7.33
N LEU A 36 -32.46 23.00 -7.98
CA LEU A 36 -31.18 23.61 -8.37
C LEU A 36 -31.15 23.91 -9.87
N GLY A 37 -32.09 24.73 -10.34
CA GLY A 37 -32.23 25.03 -11.76
C GLY A 37 -32.76 23.83 -12.57
N PRO A 38 -32.00 23.26 -13.54
CA PRO A 38 -32.45 22.10 -14.31
C PRO A 38 -32.34 20.77 -13.54
N VAL A 39 -31.64 20.75 -12.40
CA VAL A 39 -31.43 19.56 -11.58
C VAL A 39 -32.29 19.65 -10.33
N THR A 40 -32.92 18.54 -9.95
CA THR A 40 -33.61 18.38 -8.66
C THR A 40 -32.91 17.27 -7.89
N LEU A 41 -32.47 17.57 -6.68
CA LEU A 41 -31.89 16.59 -5.77
C LEU A 41 -32.86 16.37 -4.60
N ARG A 42 -32.91 15.13 -4.11
CA ARG A 42 -33.79 14.77 -2.98
C ARG A 42 -32.99 14.03 -1.92
N SER A 43 -33.06 14.57 -0.71
CA SER A 43 -32.67 13.84 0.50
C SER A 43 -33.87 13.01 0.97
N THR A 44 -33.61 11.74 1.28
CA THR A 44 -34.63 10.74 1.68
C THR A 44 -34.73 10.56 3.19
N GLU A 45 -33.67 10.92 3.93
CA GLU A 45 -33.58 10.78 5.38
C GLU A 45 -32.91 12.03 5.99
N GLY A 46 -33.41 12.46 7.16
CA GLY A 46 -32.84 13.60 7.87
C GLY A 46 -31.63 13.21 8.73
N PRO A 47 -30.92 14.19 9.33
CA PRO A 47 -29.79 13.90 10.18
C PRO A 47 -30.23 13.15 11.45
N ALA A 48 -29.38 12.25 11.93
CA ALA A 48 -29.58 11.52 13.17
C ALA A 48 -29.49 12.42 14.42
N LEU A 49 -28.87 13.59 14.29
CA LEU A 49 -28.83 14.65 15.30
C LEU A 49 -29.24 15.96 14.65
N THR A 50 -30.22 16.64 15.23
CA THR A 50 -30.58 18.01 14.83
C THR A 50 -29.51 19.01 15.27
N VAL A 51 -29.53 20.22 14.70
CA VAL A 51 -28.58 21.29 15.06
C VAL A 51 -28.53 21.59 16.57
N ASP A 52 -29.66 21.47 17.26
CA ASP A 52 -29.79 21.72 18.70
C ASP A 52 -29.30 20.54 19.58
N GLU A 53 -29.15 19.35 18.98
CA GLU A 53 -28.65 18.14 19.65
C GLU A 53 -27.14 17.95 19.46
N LEU A 54 -26.50 18.75 18.59
CA LEU A 54 -25.08 18.69 18.36
C LEU A 54 -24.30 19.10 19.62
N PRO A 55 -23.18 18.43 19.91
CA PRO A 55 -22.24 18.90 20.93
C PRO A 55 -21.56 20.21 20.49
N ASP A 56 -20.85 20.87 21.42
CA ASP A 56 -20.03 22.03 21.09
C ASP A 56 -18.96 21.67 20.05
N ILE A 57 -19.14 22.17 18.82
CA ILE A 57 -18.20 22.02 17.70
C ILE A 57 -17.16 23.14 17.76
N ASP A 58 -15.88 22.75 17.62
CA ASP A 58 -14.77 23.69 17.66
C ASP A 58 -14.32 24.14 16.26
N VAL A 59 -14.28 23.22 15.29
CA VAL A 59 -13.79 23.47 13.92
C VAL A 59 -14.71 22.81 12.90
N VAL A 60 -14.98 23.49 11.78
CA VAL A 60 -15.69 22.92 10.64
C VAL A 60 -14.68 22.55 9.56
N LEU A 61 -14.75 21.31 9.07
CA LEU A 61 -14.02 20.85 7.89
C LEU A 61 -15.02 20.77 6.75
N LEU A 62 -14.90 21.68 5.79
CA LEU A 62 -15.83 21.79 4.69
C LEU A 62 -15.09 21.48 3.40
N SER A 63 -15.35 20.32 2.82
CA SER A 63 -14.68 19.88 1.59
C SER A 63 -14.92 20.88 0.46
N HIS A 64 -16.14 21.41 0.35
CA HIS A 64 -16.54 22.53 -0.51
C HIS A 64 -17.95 23.05 -0.16
N ASP A 65 -18.42 24.16 -0.74
CA ASP A 65 -19.70 24.81 -0.36
C ASP A 65 -20.75 24.87 -1.48
N GLU A 66 -20.44 24.33 -2.65
CA GLU A 66 -21.28 24.39 -3.86
C GLU A 66 -22.48 23.45 -3.84
N HIS A 67 -22.45 22.35 -3.10
CA HIS A 67 -23.50 21.32 -3.11
C HIS A 67 -24.22 21.17 -1.77
N VAL A 68 -25.52 20.90 -1.86
CA VAL A 68 -26.44 20.87 -0.70
C VAL A 68 -26.34 19.58 0.11
N ASP A 69 -25.77 18.53 -0.47
CA ASP A 69 -25.37 17.26 0.14
C ASP A 69 -24.03 17.32 0.88
N ASN A 70 -23.37 18.49 0.88
CA ASN A 70 -22.17 18.78 1.67
C ASN A 70 -22.35 20.01 2.57
N LEU A 71 -23.20 20.97 2.19
CA LEU A 71 -23.54 22.12 3.02
C LEU A 71 -24.92 22.69 2.69
N ASP A 72 -25.90 22.35 3.51
CA ASP A 72 -27.27 22.83 3.35
C ASP A 72 -27.57 24.12 4.13
N ALA A 73 -28.83 24.57 4.09
CA ALA A 73 -29.24 25.82 4.71
C ALA A 73 -29.09 25.79 6.24
N THR A 74 -29.47 24.70 6.89
CA THR A 74 -29.34 24.54 8.35
C THR A 74 -27.88 24.41 8.76
N GLY A 75 -27.08 23.63 8.05
CA GLY A 75 -25.64 23.47 8.25
C GLY A 75 -24.87 24.78 8.18
N ARG A 76 -25.21 25.66 7.23
CA ARG A 76 -24.63 27.02 7.11
C ARG A 76 -24.80 27.86 8.38
N THR A 77 -25.83 27.60 9.19
CA THR A 77 -26.03 28.34 10.45
C THR A 77 -25.02 28.01 11.54
N LEU A 78 -24.26 26.90 11.40
CA LEU A 78 -23.20 26.52 12.34
C LEU A 78 -21.89 27.26 12.14
N LEU A 79 -21.62 27.77 10.94
CA LEU A 79 -20.32 28.34 10.58
C LEU A 79 -19.94 29.59 11.40
N PRO A 80 -20.84 30.56 11.67
CA PRO A 80 -20.47 31.79 12.37
C PRO A 80 -19.86 31.52 13.76
N GLY A 81 -18.75 32.20 14.04
CA GLY A 81 -17.99 32.11 15.29
C GLY A 81 -17.06 30.91 15.38
N ARG A 82 -16.86 30.15 14.28
CA ARG A 82 -16.03 28.94 14.25
C ARG A 82 -15.05 28.98 13.08
N PRO A 83 -13.78 28.57 13.27
CA PRO A 83 -12.88 28.32 12.16
C PRO A 83 -13.49 27.29 11.20
N THR A 84 -13.60 27.67 9.93
CA THR A 84 -14.03 26.76 8.85
C THR A 84 -12.88 26.57 7.88
N VAL A 85 -12.30 25.37 7.81
CA VAL A 85 -11.22 25.05 6.86
C VAL A 85 -11.84 24.46 5.60
N THR A 86 -11.55 25.06 4.44
CA THR A 86 -12.22 24.77 3.17
C THR A 86 -11.35 25.17 1.98
N THR A 87 -11.83 24.97 0.74
CA THR A 87 -11.15 25.48 -0.46
C THR A 87 -10.98 27.00 -0.46
N ALA A 88 -9.97 27.49 -1.19
CA ALA A 88 -9.77 28.93 -1.37
C ALA A 88 -10.99 29.62 -2.00
N ALA A 89 -11.67 28.96 -2.94
CA ALA A 89 -12.88 29.48 -3.56
C ALA A 89 -14.06 29.59 -2.57
N ALA A 90 -14.29 28.54 -1.78
CA ALA A 90 -15.35 28.54 -0.76
C ALA A 90 -15.07 29.58 0.34
N ALA A 91 -13.84 29.68 0.82
CA ALA A 91 -13.48 30.68 1.83
C ALA A 91 -13.76 32.12 1.37
N ALA A 92 -13.50 32.43 0.10
CA ALA A 92 -13.82 33.73 -0.48
C ALA A 92 -15.33 34.04 -0.50
N ARG A 93 -16.19 33.01 -0.60
CA ARG A 93 -17.66 33.14 -0.55
C ARG A 93 -18.19 33.22 0.89
N LEU A 94 -17.59 32.46 1.81
CA LEU A 94 -18.05 32.34 3.20
C LEU A 94 -17.57 33.50 4.10
N GLY A 95 -16.43 34.12 3.79
CA GLY A 95 -15.95 35.32 4.47
C GLY A 95 -14.87 35.06 5.53
N ALA A 96 -14.68 36.04 6.43
CA ALA A 96 -13.43 36.23 7.17
C ALA A 96 -13.02 35.12 8.16
N GLU A 97 -13.94 34.26 8.59
CA GLU A 97 -13.66 33.15 9.52
C GLU A 97 -13.30 31.84 8.78
N ALA A 98 -13.43 31.82 7.46
CA ALA A 98 -13.05 30.68 6.63
C ALA A 98 -11.56 30.75 6.27
N VAL A 99 -10.87 29.62 6.45
CA VAL A 99 -9.48 29.41 6.06
C VAL A 99 -9.48 28.63 4.76
N GLY A 100 -9.20 29.34 3.67
CA GLY A 100 -9.08 28.77 2.33
C GLY A 100 -7.70 28.15 2.11
N LEU A 101 -7.65 26.89 1.69
CA LEU A 101 -6.40 26.17 1.39
C LEU A 101 -6.41 25.67 -0.06
N ALA A 102 -5.23 25.69 -0.69
CA ALA A 102 -4.96 24.91 -1.89
C ALA A 102 -4.41 23.51 -1.52
N PRO A 103 -4.45 22.52 -2.43
CA PRO A 103 -3.87 21.20 -2.16
C PRO A 103 -2.42 21.27 -1.65
N TRP A 104 -2.15 20.53 -0.57
CA TRP A 104 -0.91 20.48 0.20
C TRP A 104 -0.56 21.71 1.04
N GLU A 105 -1.37 22.77 1.00
CA GLU A 105 -1.27 23.83 1.99
C GLU A 105 -1.79 23.32 3.34
N ARG A 106 -1.24 23.89 4.41
CA ARG A 106 -1.59 23.51 5.78
C ARG A 106 -1.88 24.73 6.62
N THR A 107 -2.76 24.57 7.58
CA THR A 107 -3.01 25.54 8.65
C THR A 107 -2.81 24.88 10.00
N GLU A 108 -2.28 25.64 10.95
CA GLU A 108 -2.17 25.25 12.34
C GLU A 108 -3.23 26.00 13.14
N LEU A 109 -4.07 25.27 13.87
CA LEU A 109 -5.09 25.85 14.73
C LEU A 109 -4.76 25.55 16.19
N VAL A 110 -4.92 26.57 17.05
CA VAL A 110 -4.86 26.41 18.50
C VAL A 110 -6.26 26.56 19.07
N VAL A 111 -6.83 25.44 19.49
CA VAL A 111 -8.21 25.33 19.96
C VAL A 111 -8.19 24.70 21.34
N ARG A 112 -8.83 25.33 22.33
CA ARG A 112 -8.83 24.86 23.73
C ARG A 112 -7.42 24.62 24.31
N GLY A 113 -6.42 25.35 23.82
CA GLY A 113 -5.01 25.18 24.22
C GLY A 113 -4.32 23.93 23.66
N ARG A 114 -4.95 23.22 22.71
CA ARG A 114 -4.39 22.12 21.93
C ARG A 114 -4.05 22.61 20.52
N THR A 115 -2.99 22.06 19.96
CA THR A 115 -2.57 22.35 18.59
C THR A 115 -2.99 21.21 17.67
N VAL A 116 -3.54 21.56 16.51
CA VAL A 116 -3.79 20.64 15.41
C VAL A 116 -3.28 21.23 14.12
N THR A 117 -2.68 20.39 13.28
CA THR A 117 -2.31 20.74 11.91
C THR A 117 -3.32 20.11 10.97
N ILE A 118 -3.90 20.92 10.08
CA ILE A 118 -4.80 20.45 9.02
C ILE A 118 -4.11 20.72 7.70
N THR A 119 -3.84 19.65 6.94
CA THR A 119 -3.30 19.74 5.58
C THR A 119 -4.40 19.43 4.58
N ALA A 120 -4.64 20.34 3.63
CA ALA A 120 -5.56 20.08 2.53
C ALA A 120 -4.96 19.05 1.58
N THR A 121 -5.74 18.05 1.16
CA THR A 121 -5.33 17.09 0.13
C THR A 121 -6.00 17.40 -1.20
N PRO A 122 -5.40 17.01 -2.33
CA PRO A 122 -6.10 17.02 -3.60
C PRO A 122 -7.40 16.23 -3.52
N ALA A 123 -8.39 16.68 -4.27
CA ALA A 123 -9.63 15.98 -4.55
C ALA A 123 -10.05 16.33 -5.98
N ASP A 124 -10.69 15.37 -6.63
CA ASP A 124 -11.29 15.50 -7.96
C ASP A 124 -12.77 15.16 -7.84
N HIS A 125 -13.64 16.16 -7.96
CA HIS A 125 -15.09 15.99 -7.92
C HIS A 125 -15.65 15.67 -9.32
N GLY A 126 -14.86 15.02 -10.16
CA GLY A 126 -15.18 14.67 -11.53
C GLY A 126 -15.48 15.91 -12.39
N GLU A 127 -16.36 15.73 -13.36
CA GLU A 127 -16.74 16.82 -14.28
C GLU A 127 -17.79 17.79 -13.72
N SER A 128 -18.09 17.73 -12.42
CA SER A 128 -18.94 18.73 -11.75
C SER A 128 -18.34 20.15 -11.82
N GLY A 129 -17.00 20.25 -11.85
CA GLY A 129 -16.27 21.51 -11.83
C GLY A 129 -16.24 22.20 -10.46
N ALA A 130 -16.71 21.54 -9.38
CA ALA A 130 -16.58 22.06 -8.03
C ALA A 130 -15.12 22.03 -7.57
N ASP A 131 -14.72 23.06 -6.82
CA ASP A 131 -13.41 23.12 -6.18
C ASP A 131 -13.50 22.39 -4.85
N VAL A 132 -12.92 21.19 -4.77
CA VAL A 132 -13.01 20.29 -3.61
C VAL A 132 -11.63 20.00 -3.05
N ILE A 133 -11.55 19.84 -1.73
CA ILE A 133 -10.37 19.32 -1.01
C ILE A 133 -10.76 18.23 -0.01
N GLY A 134 -9.81 17.35 0.27
CA GLY A 134 -9.81 16.51 1.47
C GLY A 134 -8.94 17.09 2.58
N PHE A 135 -8.85 16.39 3.71
CA PHE A 135 -8.13 16.85 4.90
C PHE A 135 -7.34 15.73 5.55
N VAL A 136 -6.06 15.97 5.82
CA VAL A 136 -5.29 15.21 6.81
C VAL A 136 -5.19 16.03 8.09
N ILE A 137 -5.51 15.41 9.23
CA ILE A 137 -5.51 16.03 10.55
C ILE A 137 -4.42 15.35 11.40
N GLU A 138 -3.48 16.15 11.89
CA GLU A 138 -2.36 15.70 12.72
C GLU A 138 -2.40 16.40 14.09
N SER A 139 -2.19 15.64 15.16
CA SER A 139 -2.05 16.16 16.51
C SER A 139 -0.70 15.77 17.09
N PRO A 140 0.02 16.65 17.81
CA PRO A 140 1.28 16.30 18.48
C PRO A 140 1.14 15.19 19.53
N ASP A 141 -0.07 14.95 20.02
CA ASP A 141 -0.39 13.92 21.02
C ASP A 141 -0.65 12.53 20.39
N GLU A 142 -0.66 12.43 19.06
CA GLU A 142 -1.02 11.21 18.31
C GLU A 142 0.11 10.81 17.35
N ASP A 143 0.37 9.52 17.22
CA ASP A 143 1.41 8.95 16.35
C ASP A 143 0.94 8.71 14.91
N GLN A 144 -0.36 8.81 14.68
CA GLN A 144 -1.01 8.61 13.39
C GLN A 144 -2.01 9.73 13.11
N ALA A 145 -2.25 9.98 11.82
CA ALA A 145 -3.14 11.03 11.34
C ALA A 145 -4.54 10.48 11.02
N LEU A 146 -5.54 11.36 11.07
CA LEU A 146 -6.88 11.11 10.54
C LEU A 146 -7.00 11.71 9.15
N TYR A 147 -7.55 10.95 8.20
CA TYR A 147 -7.84 11.43 6.85
C TYR A 147 -9.34 11.53 6.61
N VAL A 148 -9.79 12.62 6.00
CA VAL A 148 -11.14 12.81 5.47
C VAL A 148 -11.02 13.08 3.98
N SER A 149 -11.64 12.26 3.14
CA SER A 149 -11.38 12.33 1.69
C SER A 149 -11.84 13.62 1.02
N GLY A 150 -12.87 14.26 1.57
CA GLY A 150 -13.72 15.17 0.81
C GLY A 150 -14.46 14.43 -0.30
N ASP A 151 -15.31 15.16 -1.02
CA ASP A 151 -16.20 14.59 -2.02
C ASP A 151 -15.47 14.34 -3.34
N THR A 152 -14.74 13.24 -3.43
CA THR A 152 -13.77 12.98 -4.51
C THR A 152 -13.98 11.62 -5.15
N VAL A 153 -13.66 11.50 -6.45
CA VAL A 153 -13.33 10.23 -7.09
C VAL A 153 -11.87 9.86 -6.81
N TYR A 154 -11.51 8.60 -7.05
CA TYR A 154 -10.12 8.17 -6.96
C TYR A 154 -9.35 8.45 -8.25
N ASP A 155 -8.17 9.06 -8.09
CA ASP A 155 -7.11 9.06 -9.08
C ASP A 155 -5.75 8.74 -8.44
N ALA A 156 -4.80 8.22 -9.22
CA ALA A 156 -3.52 7.74 -8.69
C ALA A 156 -2.64 8.86 -8.09
N SER A 157 -2.95 10.14 -8.30
CA SER A 157 -2.24 11.23 -7.62
C SER A 157 -2.53 11.28 -6.12
N LEU A 158 -3.66 10.69 -5.67
CA LEU A 158 -4.01 10.58 -4.26
C LEU A 158 -3.14 9.58 -3.48
N ASP A 159 -2.51 8.61 -4.16
CA ASP A 159 -1.68 7.57 -3.54
C ASP A 159 -0.55 8.18 -2.68
N VAL A 160 -0.09 9.39 -3.02
CA VAL A 160 0.96 10.12 -2.29
C VAL A 160 0.55 10.51 -0.86
N ILE A 161 -0.75 10.48 -0.52
CA ILE A 161 -1.24 10.78 0.82
C ILE A 161 -0.68 9.75 1.82
N GLY A 162 -0.79 8.45 1.53
CA GLY A 162 -0.23 7.39 2.37
C GLY A 162 1.30 7.42 2.46
N GLN A 163 1.96 8.01 1.45
CA GLN A 163 3.41 8.23 1.45
C GLN A 163 3.86 9.42 2.28
N ARG A 164 2.97 10.38 2.55
CA ARG A 164 3.29 11.58 3.33
C ARG A 164 2.88 11.45 4.79
N PHE A 165 1.83 10.67 5.04
CA PHE A 165 1.18 10.66 6.34
C PHE A 165 0.92 9.22 6.82
N PRO A 166 1.20 8.91 8.10
CA PRO A 166 0.83 7.64 8.71
C PRO A 166 -0.67 7.65 9.04
N ILE A 167 -1.52 7.33 8.07
CA ILE A 167 -2.98 7.35 8.28
C ILE A 167 -3.41 6.19 9.18
N GLY A 168 -4.02 6.49 10.32
CA GLY A 168 -4.63 5.48 11.18
C GLY A 168 -6.10 5.24 10.83
N VAL A 169 -6.86 6.32 10.72
CA VAL A 169 -8.29 6.28 10.38
C VAL A 169 -8.56 7.11 9.13
N ALA A 170 -9.23 6.53 8.15
CA ALA A 170 -9.68 7.20 6.93
C ALA A 170 -11.22 7.26 6.90
N VAL A 171 -11.78 8.46 6.78
CA VAL A 171 -13.21 8.71 6.56
C VAL A 171 -13.41 9.03 5.09
N LEU A 172 -14.08 8.15 4.34
CA LEU A 172 -14.17 8.23 2.88
C LEU A 172 -15.60 8.55 2.42
N HIS A 173 -15.75 9.56 1.57
CA HIS A 173 -16.99 9.89 0.87
C HIS A 173 -17.18 8.94 -0.31
N LEU A 174 -18.22 8.11 -0.26
CA LEU A 174 -18.48 7.05 -1.23
C LEU A 174 -19.81 7.29 -1.96
N GLY A 175 -20.59 6.23 -2.16
CA GLY A 175 -21.94 6.29 -2.69
C GLY A 175 -22.05 6.25 -4.21
N ALA A 176 -20.91 6.30 -4.92
CA ALA A 176 -20.87 6.31 -6.38
C ALA A 176 -21.91 7.28 -6.97
N ALA A 177 -21.87 8.54 -6.53
CA ALA A 177 -22.91 9.52 -6.83
C ALA A 177 -22.97 9.79 -8.34
N ARG A 178 -24.19 9.79 -8.89
CA ARG A 178 -24.47 9.99 -10.30
C ARG A 178 -25.71 10.86 -10.47
N ILE A 179 -25.62 11.86 -11.34
CA ILE A 179 -26.77 12.66 -11.76
C ILE A 179 -27.02 12.47 -13.25
N GLU A 180 -28.29 12.41 -13.65
CA GLU A 180 -28.70 12.18 -15.05
C GLU A 180 -28.02 13.14 -16.03
N ALA A 181 -27.81 14.40 -15.61
CA ALA A 181 -27.16 15.43 -16.41
C ALA A 181 -25.70 15.12 -16.79
N LEU A 182 -25.00 14.27 -16.03
CA LEU A 182 -23.61 13.88 -16.25
C LEU A 182 -23.48 12.43 -16.79
N GLY A 183 -24.59 11.72 -17.02
CA GLY A 183 -24.61 10.35 -17.52
C GLY A 183 -23.97 9.34 -16.54
N ASP A 184 -23.25 8.34 -17.07
CA ASP A 184 -22.63 7.25 -16.30
C ASP A 184 -21.30 7.65 -15.63
N ARG A 185 -21.11 8.92 -15.31
CA ARG A 185 -19.86 9.42 -14.72
C ARG A 185 -19.97 9.45 -13.21
N LEU A 186 -18.89 9.02 -12.54
CA LEU A 186 -18.78 9.11 -11.09
C LEU A 186 -18.43 10.54 -10.69
N ILE A 187 -19.06 10.98 -9.60
CA ILE A 187 -18.79 12.25 -8.93
C ILE A 187 -18.05 11.99 -7.61
N THR A 188 -18.26 10.80 -7.04
CA THR A 188 -17.65 10.33 -5.79
C THR A 188 -17.14 8.90 -5.97
N MET A 189 -16.23 8.47 -5.09
CA MET A 189 -15.69 7.11 -5.13
C MET A 189 -16.82 6.06 -5.07
N ASP A 190 -16.69 5.04 -5.94
CA ASP A 190 -17.36 3.77 -5.73
C ASP A 190 -16.55 2.90 -4.75
N GLY A 191 -17.13 1.78 -4.31
CA GLY A 191 -16.49 0.87 -3.37
C GLY A 191 -15.18 0.28 -3.90
N ALA A 192 -15.05 0.08 -5.21
CA ALA A 192 -13.84 -0.47 -5.82
C ALA A 192 -12.69 0.54 -5.82
N GLN A 193 -12.98 1.80 -6.17
CA GLN A 193 -12.05 2.93 -6.05
C GLN A 193 -11.60 3.11 -4.61
N ALA A 194 -12.53 3.05 -3.65
CA ALA A 194 -12.24 3.21 -2.24
C ALA A 194 -11.42 2.08 -1.64
N ALA A 195 -11.71 0.82 -1.98
CA ALA A 195 -10.93 -0.33 -1.53
C ALA A 195 -9.48 -0.23 -2.03
N ARG A 196 -9.31 0.09 -3.32
CA ARG A 196 -7.98 0.30 -3.91
C ARG A 196 -7.23 1.45 -3.22
N PHE A 197 -7.87 2.59 -3.06
CA PHE A 197 -7.25 3.76 -2.43
C PHE A 197 -6.90 3.49 -0.96
N SER A 198 -7.75 2.78 -0.22
CA SER A 198 -7.50 2.38 1.16
C SER A 198 -6.24 1.53 1.31
N GLY A 199 -5.91 0.71 0.31
CA GLY A 199 -4.63 0.02 0.22
C GLY A 199 -3.44 0.98 0.19
N PHE A 200 -3.47 1.99 -0.69
CA PHE A 200 -2.41 2.99 -0.81
C PHE A 200 -2.31 3.94 0.40
N LEU A 201 -3.43 4.25 1.05
CA LEU A 201 -3.44 5.01 2.29
C LEU A 201 -2.77 4.26 3.45
N ALA A 202 -2.70 2.92 3.36
CA ALA A 202 -2.26 2.07 4.46
C ALA A 202 -3.01 2.39 5.78
N ALA A 203 -4.31 2.72 5.67
CA ALA A 203 -5.16 3.01 6.82
C ALA A 203 -5.47 1.73 7.58
N ASP A 204 -5.46 1.80 8.91
CA ASP A 204 -5.81 0.68 9.79
C ASP A 204 -7.33 0.50 9.87
N VAL A 205 -8.07 1.61 9.88
CA VAL A 205 -9.54 1.64 9.88
C VAL A 205 -10.05 2.57 8.79
N VAL A 206 -11.06 2.11 8.06
CA VAL A 206 -11.75 2.86 7.02
C VAL A 206 -13.23 2.98 7.38
N VAL A 207 -13.73 4.21 7.37
CA VAL A 207 -15.10 4.57 7.73
C VAL A 207 -15.79 5.14 6.50
N PRO A 208 -16.63 4.34 5.82
CA PRO A 208 -17.47 4.82 4.73
C PRO A 208 -18.49 5.84 5.20
N ILE A 209 -18.67 6.91 4.44
CA ILE A 209 -19.76 7.89 4.58
C ILE A 209 -20.26 8.32 3.19
N HIS A 210 -21.28 9.19 3.13
CA HIS A 210 -21.78 9.75 1.87
C HIS A 210 -22.27 8.68 0.86
N PHE A 211 -22.92 7.62 1.35
CA PHE A 211 -23.48 6.54 0.50
C PHE A 211 -24.97 6.26 0.79
N THR A 212 -25.62 7.11 1.59
CA THR A 212 -27.02 6.95 2.03
C THR A 212 -27.74 8.29 2.10
N SER A 213 -29.06 8.25 2.30
CA SER A 213 -29.92 9.41 2.55
C SER A 213 -30.15 10.36 1.37
N TRP A 214 -29.66 10.05 0.16
CA TRP A 214 -29.93 10.80 -1.08
C TRP A 214 -30.24 9.87 -2.28
N GLU A 215 -31.10 10.33 -3.20
CA GLU A 215 -31.55 9.52 -4.36
C GLU A 215 -30.46 9.26 -5.42
N HIS A 216 -29.38 10.06 -5.45
CA HIS A 216 -28.35 10.00 -6.50
C HIS A 216 -27.21 9.01 -6.20
N PHE A 217 -27.19 8.42 -5.00
CA PHE A 217 -26.22 7.37 -4.65
C PHE A 217 -26.62 6.04 -5.31
N THR A 218 -25.64 5.37 -5.89
CA THR A 218 -25.86 4.12 -6.64
C THR A 218 -25.23 2.90 -6.00
N GLU A 219 -24.47 3.07 -4.92
CA GLU A 219 -23.92 2.00 -4.10
C GLU A 219 -24.26 2.22 -2.61
N GLY A 220 -24.53 1.12 -1.90
CA GLY A 220 -24.76 1.11 -0.47
C GLY A 220 -23.76 0.23 0.28
N GLU A 221 -24.03 0.01 1.56
CA GLU A 221 -23.18 -0.78 2.47
C GLU A 221 -22.78 -2.14 1.88
N ARG A 222 -23.72 -2.83 1.22
CA ARG A 222 -23.49 -4.16 0.65
C ARG A 222 -22.47 -4.15 -0.48
N GLU A 223 -22.60 -3.21 -1.41
CA GLU A 223 -21.71 -3.08 -2.57
C GLU A 223 -20.30 -2.68 -2.11
N ILE A 224 -20.20 -1.72 -1.19
CA ILE A 224 -18.94 -1.28 -0.60
C ILE A 224 -18.25 -2.42 0.16
N ALA A 225 -18.98 -3.15 1.02
CA ALA A 225 -18.42 -4.30 1.75
C ALA A 225 -17.88 -5.38 0.80
N ALA A 226 -18.61 -5.67 -0.28
CA ALA A 226 -18.17 -6.64 -1.28
C ALA A 226 -16.89 -6.20 -2.00
N ALA A 227 -16.75 -4.91 -2.30
CA ALA A 227 -15.55 -4.36 -2.94
C ALA A 227 -14.31 -4.45 -2.03
N PHE A 228 -14.44 -4.10 -0.74
CA PHE A 228 -13.35 -4.24 0.23
C PHE A 228 -12.96 -5.70 0.47
N ALA A 229 -13.94 -6.60 0.58
CA ALA A 229 -13.68 -8.03 0.71
C ALA A 229 -12.94 -8.61 -0.51
N ALA A 230 -13.24 -8.13 -1.73
CA ALA A 230 -12.54 -8.56 -2.94
C ALA A 230 -11.04 -8.19 -2.93
N GLU A 231 -10.69 -7.09 -2.25
CA GLU A 231 -9.30 -6.66 -2.05
C GLU A 231 -8.68 -7.20 -0.74
N GLY A 232 -9.44 -7.97 0.06
CA GLY A 232 -8.96 -8.49 1.36
C GLY A 232 -8.78 -7.42 2.43
N LEU A 233 -9.62 -6.38 2.39
CA LEU A 233 -9.61 -5.22 3.29
C LEU A 233 -10.88 -5.12 4.15
N ASP A 234 -11.72 -6.16 4.16
CA ASP A 234 -12.97 -6.17 4.93
C ASP A 234 -12.73 -6.06 6.45
N ASP A 235 -11.57 -6.52 6.93
CA ASP A 235 -11.13 -6.37 8.32
C ASP A 235 -10.90 -4.91 8.74
N ARG A 236 -10.75 -3.99 7.76
CA ARG A 236 -10.52 -2.56 8.00
C ARG A 236 -11.78 -1.72 8.00
N LEU A 237 -12.90 -2.25 7.48
CA LEU A 237 -14.14 -1.50 7.40
C LEU A 237 -14.79 -1.31 8.77
N ARG A 238 -15.20 -0.08 9.06
CA ARG A 238 -15.95 0.27 10.26
C ARG A 238 -17.22 1.02 9.92
N TRP A 239 -18.35 0.34 10.10
CA TRP A 239 -19.68 0.90 9.93
C TRP A 239 -20.13 1.59 11.20
N LEU A 240 -20.40 2.90 11.11
CA LEU A 240 -20.92 3.68 12.23
C LEU A 240 -22.44 3.54 12.31
N THR A 241 -22.97 3.56 13.54
CA THR A 241 -24.42 3.72 13.73
C THR A 241 -24.76 5.21 13.79
N PRO A 242 -25.65 5.73 12.91
CA PRO A 242 -26.00 7.15 12.91
C PRO A 242 -26.46 7.66 14.28
N GLY A 243 -25.96 8.84 14.67
CA GLY A 243 -26.23 9.52 15.94
C GLY A 243 -25.60 8.89 17.19
N LYS A 244 -24.87 7.77 17.06
CA LYS A 244 -24.18 7.13 18.18
C LYS A 244 -22.67 7.36 18.10
N PRO A 245 -22.04 7.93 19.13
CA PRO A 245 -20.60 8.04 19.19
C PRO A 245 -19.95 6.66 19.26
N GLU A 246 -18.91 6.48 18.45
CA GLU A 246 -18.12 5.27 18.41
C GLU A 246 -16.65 5.58 18.62
N HIS A 247 -16.03 4.90 19.59
CA HIS A 247 -14.62 5.05 19.87
C HIS A 247 -13.81 4.07 19.02
N ILE A 248 -12.84 4.60 18.30
CA ILE A 248 -11.92 3.85 17.45
C ILE A 248 -10.52 4.02 18.03
N ASP A 249 -9.92 2.88 18.38
CA ASP A 249 -8.54 2.78 18.84
C ASP A 249 -7.79 1.89 17.86
N VAL A 250 -6.82 2.46 17.15
CA VAL A 250 -5.97 1.74 16.18
C VAL A 250 -4.63 1.31 16.78
N GLY A 251 -4.42 1.50 18.08
CA GLY A 251 -3.16 1.21 18.74
C GLY A 251 -2.03 2.13 18.28
N ALA A 252 -0.80 1.80 18.68
CA ALA A 252 0.40 2.43 18.15
C ALA A 252 1.03 1.53 17.09
N ARG A 253 1.63 2.11 16.05
CA ARG A 253 2.35 1.32 15.03
C ARG A 253 3.60 0.68 15.65
N GLU A 254 3.80 -0.60 15.36
CA GLU A 254 5.05 -1.28 15.76
C GLU A 254 6.25 -0.60 15.08
N PRO A 255 7.32 -0.27 15.83
CA PRO A 255 8.45 0.45 15.28
C PRO A 255 9.28 -0.45 14.35
N LEU A 256 9.74 0.14 13.25
CA LEU A 256 10.65 -0.51 12.31
C LEU A 256 12.10 -0.22 12.67
N SER A 257 12.95 -1.25 12.63
CA SER A 257 14.39 -1.09 12.78
C SER A 257 15.02 -0.67 11.46
N ALA A 258 15.89 0.33 11.49
CA ALA A 258 16.84 0.64 10.41
C ALA A 258 18.15 -0.17 10.52
N GLU A 259 18.37 -0.86 11.63
CA GLU A 259 19.56 -1.69 11.81
C GLU A 259 19.40 -3.06 11.13
N PRO A 260 20.45 -3.61 10.49
CA PRO A 260 20.46 -4.99 10.04
C PRO A 260 20.15 -5.95 11.18
N TYR A 261 19.47 -7.06 10.87
CA TYR A 261 19.06 -8.03 11.88
C TYR A 261 20.22 -8.67 12.63
N ALA A 262 21.30 -9.02 11.93
CA ALA A 262 22.49 -9.64 12.50
C ALA A 262 23.72 -9.41 11.61
N SER A 263 24.90 -9.76 12.13
CA SER A 263 26.15 -9.68 11.37
C SER A 263 26.19 -10.72 10.26
N LYS A 264 26.70 -10.34 9.08
CA LYS A 264 26.89 -11.25 7.96
C LYS A 264 28.21 -12.00 8.07
N ARG A 265 28.22 -13.27 7.69
CA ARG A 265 29.43 -14.05 7.38
C ARG A 265 29.56 -14.26 5.88
N ARG A 266 30.77 -14.54 5.41
CA ARG A 266 31.03 -14.90 4.01
C ARG A 266 31.13 -16.40 3.85
N VAL A 267 30.49 -16.93 2.81
CA VAL A 267 30.51 -18.35 2.45
C VAL A 267 30.85 -18.46 0.97
N ARG A 268 31.80 -19.35 0.66
CA ARG A 268 32.20 -19.59 -0.71
C ARG A 268 31.10 -20.32 -1.49
N SER A 269 30.68 -19.72 -2.60
CA SER A 269 29.85 -20.33 -3.64
C SER A 269 30.61 -20.30 -4.96
N HIS A 270 31.04 -21.48 -5.42
CA HIS A 270 31.93 -21.63 -6.58
C HIS A 270 33.22 -20.79 -6.44
N ASP A 271 33.41 -19.80 -7.30
CA ASP A 271 34.59 -18.92 -7.36
C ASP A 271 34.39 -17.57 -6.64
N ARG A 272 33.28 -17.40 -5.89
CA ARG A 272 32.92 -16.15 -5.21
C ARG A 272 32.58 -16.35 -3.74
N GLU A 273 32.76 -15.31 -2.95
CA GLU A 273 32.27 -15.24 -1.58
C GLU A 273 30.91 -14.52 -1.57
N MET A 274 29.89 -15.20 -1.04
CA MET A 274 28.56 -14.64 -0.84
C MET A 274 28.33 -14.34 0.65
N ALA A 275 27.70 -13.20 0.93
CA ALA A 275 27.35 -12.80 2.28
C ALA A 275 26.02 -13.43 2.70
N VAL A 276 25.94 -13.84 3.96
CA VAL A 276 24.77 -14.51 4.53
C VAL A 276 24.64 -14.17 6.01
N ILE A 277 23.42 -13.89 6.45
CA ILE A 277 23.02 -13.96 7.85
C ILE A 277 22.64 -15.41 8.14
N ASP A 278 23.15 -15.98 9.23
CA ASP A 278 22.95 -17.39 9.56
C ASP A 278 22.87 -17.52 11.10
N GLU A 279 21.64 -17.49 11.61
CA GLU A 279 21.34 -17.41 13.04
C GLU A 279 20.40 -18.52 13.49
N GLY A 280 20.63 -19.06 14.69
CA GLY A 280 19.79 -20.11 15.28
C GLY A 280 20.10 -21.53 14.80
N GLU A 281 19.23 -22.48 15.16
CA GLU A 281 19.36 -23.91 14.89
C GLU A 281 17.98 -24.52 14.55
N GLY A 282 17.96 -25.72 13.96
CA GLY A 282 16.72 -26.43 13.60
C GLY A 282 16.35 -26.31 12.11
N PRO A 283 15.06 -26.48 11.74
CA PRO A 283 14.59 -26.32 10.37
C PRO A 283 15.03 -24.97 9.80
N ALA A 284 15.46 -24.95 8.53
CA ALA A 284 16.05 -23.77 7.92
C ALA A 284 14.97 -22.92 7.23
N PHE A 285 14.87 -21.65 7.61
CA PHE A 285 14.09 -20.63 6.93
C PHE A 285 15.03 -19.77 6.09
N VAL A 286 15.02 -19.97 4.77
CA VAL A 286 15.96 -19.35 3.84
C VAL A 286 15.30 -18.18 3.13
N PHE A 287 15.69 -16.97 3.50
CA PHE A 287 15.20 -15.71 2.96
C PHE A 287 16.02 -15.28 1.75
N VAL A 288 15.34 -15.09 0.61
CA VAL A 288 15.94 -14.72 -0.68
C VAL A 288 15.28 -13.44 -1.18
N HIS A 289 16.04 -12.36 -1.23
CA HIS A 289 15.58 -11.08 -1.80
C HIS A 289 15.62 -11.10 -3.35
N GLY A 290 15.07 -10.08 -3.98
CA GLY A 290 15.09 -9.88 -5.43
C GLY A 290 16.03 -8.77 -5.89
N ASP A 291 15.62 -8.01 -6.90
CA ASP A 291 16.39 -6.87 -7.41
C ASP A 291 16.57 -5.76 -6.36
N ILE A 292 17.61 -4.93 -6.50
CA ILE A 292 18.01 -3.77 -5.66
C ILE A 292 18.29 -4.07 -4.18
N MET A 293 17.61 -5.02 -3.58
CA MET A 293 17.64 -5.27 -2.15
C MET A 293 18.81 -6.18 -1.76
N SER A 294 18.86 -6.52 -0.47
CA SER A 294 19.77 -7.51 0.09
C SER A 294 19.05 -8.29 1.20
N SER A 295 19.77 -9.10 1.98
CA SER A 295 19.26 -9.66 3.24
C SER A 295 18.65 -8.60 4.19
N TYR A 296 19.03 -7.33 4.01
CA TYR A 296 18.48 -6.18 4.74
C TYR A 296 16.95 -6.03 4.62
N LEU A 297 16.35 -6.45 3.49
CA LEU A 297 14.89 -6.43 3.27
C LEU A 297 14.13 -7.17 4.37
N TRP A 298 14.74 -8.20 4.94
CA TRP A 298 14.11 -9.12 5.87
C TRP A 298 14.32 -8.74 7.34
N ARG A 299 15.00 -7.61 7.62
CA ARG A 299 15.47 -7.26 8.98
C ARG A 299 14.36 -7.18 10.02
N ASN A 300 13.17 -6.77 9.61
CA ASN A 300 11.99 -6.65 10.48
C ASN A 300 11.04 -7.88 10.39
N VAL A 301 11.29 -8.82 9.47
CA VAL A 301 10.52 -10.07 9.33
C VAL A 301 11.17 -11.21 10.13
N MET A 302 12.49 -11.35 10.02
CA MET A 302 13.28 -12.40 10.68
C MET A 302 13.10 -12.49 12.21
N PRO A 303 12.93 -11.40 12.98
CA PRO A 303 12.70 -11.46 14.42
C PRO A 303 11.47 -12.28 14.83
N HIS A 304 10.46 -12.40 13.96
CA HIS A 304 9.29 -13.24 14.23
C HIS A 304 9.59 -14.72 13.97
N VAL A 305 10.31 -14.99 12.87
CA VAL A 305 10.56 -16.34 12.33
C VAL A 305 11.68 -17.07 13.08
N CYS A 306 12.61 -16.36 13.73
CA CYS A 306 13.71 -16.99 14.48
C CYS A 306 13.23 -17.89 15.64
N THR A 307 11.98 -17.76 16.05
CA THR A 307 11.33 -18.64 17.02
C THR A 307 11.04 -20.05 16.49
N LEU A 308 11.04 -20.24 15.17
CA LEU A 308 10.71 -21.50 14.50
C LEU A 308 11.93 -22.35 14.13
N GLY A 309 13.11 -21.75 13.97
CA GLY A 309 14.30 -22.47 13.54
C GLY A 309 15.45 -21.57 13.12
N ARG A 310 16.37 -22.14 12.34
CA ARG A 310 17.56 -21.47 11.80
C ARG A 310 17.14 -20.49 10.71
N VAL A 311 17.45 -19.22 10.89
CA VAL A 311 17.16 -18.15 9.92
C VAL A 311 18.41 -17.90 9.08
N VAL A 312 18.26 -18.06 7.77
CA VAL A 312 19.33 -17.85 6.79
C VAL A 312 18.87 -16.78 5.80
N ALA A 313 19.48 -15.61 5.77
CA ALA A 313 19.17 -14.59 4.76
C ALA A 313 20.37 -14.32 3.88
N VAL A 314 20.20 -14.54 2.57
CA VAL A 314 21.30 -14.48 1.60
C VAL A 314 21.39 -13.10 0.96
N ASP A 315 22.60 -12.62 0.70
CA ASP A 315 22.82 -11.57 -0.29
C ASP A 315 23.11 -12.25 -1.64
N LEU A 316 22.26 -12.04 -2.64
CA LEU A 316 22.48 -12.56 -3.99
C LEU A 316 23.80 -12.07 -4.57
N ILE A 317 24.37 -12.82 -5.52
CA ILE A 317 25.64 -12.45 -6.14
C ILE A 317 25.56 -11.04 -6.74
N GLY A 318 26.53 -10.19 -6.43
CA GLY A 318 26.54 -8.79 -6.83
C GLY A 318 25.57 -7.87 -6.09
N ALA A 319 24.87 -8.32 -5.06
CA ALA A 319 24.04 -7.50 -4.17
C ALA A 319 24.56 -7.53 -2.73
N GLY A 320 24.11 -6.58 -1.90
CA GLY A 320 24.51 -6.49 -0.49
C GLY A 320 26.04 -6.51 -0.32
N ASP A 321 26.53 -7.45 0.48
CA ASP A 321 27.96 -7.66 0.76
C ASP A 321 28.58 -8.84 -0.01
N SER A 322 27.82 -9.48 -0.90
CA SER A 322 28.32 -10.52 -1.79
C SER A 322 29.25 -9.96 -2.87
N ASP A 323 30.21 -10.77 -3.32
CA ASP A 323 31.15 -10.37 -4.37
C ASP A 323 30.42 -9.88 -5.64
N LYS A 324 31.01 -8.89 -6.30
CA LYS A 324 30.68 -8.52 -7.68
C LYS A 324 31.38 -9.49 -8.64
N LEU A 325 30.77 -9.74 -9.79
CA LEU A 325 31.38 -10.53 -10.85
C LEU A 325 32.43 -9.71 -11.61
N PRO A 326 33.65 -10.25 -11.83
CA PRO A 326 34.66 -9.57 -12.63
C PRO A 326 34.31 -9.66 -14.11
N ASP A 327 34.94 -8.79 -14.90
CA ASP A 327 34.74 -8.70 -16.36
C ASP A 327 33.23 -8.66 -16.71
N SER A 328 32.49 -7.85 -15.94
CA SER A 328 31.04 -7.71 -16.07
C SER A 328 30.66 -6.87 -17.28
N GLY A 329 29.47 -7.15 -17.83
CA GLY A 329 28.88 -6.46 -18.96
C GLY A 329 27.51 -7.05 -19.32
N PRO A 330 26.94 -6.67 -20.47
CA PRO A 330 25.66 -7.22 -20.93
C PRO A 330 25.67 -8.75 -20.97
N GLY A 331 24.59 -9.39 -20.46
CA GLY A 331 24.46 -10.85 -20.40
C GLY A 331 25.08 -11.52 -19.17
N ARG A 332 25.66 -10.73 -18.25
CA ARG A 332 25.98 -11.17 -16.88
C ARG A 332 24.79 -10.98 -15.96
N TYR A 333 24.81 -11.59 -14.78
CA TYR A 333 23.72 -11.51 -13.79
C TYR A 333 22.37 -11.98 -14.37
N SER A 334 22.41 -12.96 -15.28
CA SER A 334 21.19 -13.62 -15.74
C SER A 334 20.55 -14.43 -14.62
N PHE A 335 19.25 -14.71 -14.73
CA PHE A 335 18.53 -15.59 -13.79
C PHE A 335 19.30 -16.91 -13.54
N ALA A 336 19.82 -17.54 -14.60
CA ALA A 336 20.59 -18.78 -14.50
C ALA A 336 21.95 -18.60 -13.79
N GLU A 337 22.63 -17.45 -13.96
CA GLU A 337 23.86 -17.17 -13.24
C GLU A 337 23.59 -16.96 -11.75
N HIS A 338 22.51 -16.23 -11.41
CA HIS A 338 22.06 -16.09 -10.02
C HIS A 338 21.67 -17.43 -9.39
N ALA A 339 20.88 -18.25 -10.08
CA ALA A 339 20.50 -19.59 -9.62
C ALA A 339 21.73 -20.47 -9.36
N ARG A 340 22.75 -20.45 -10.23
CA ARG A 340 23.99 -21.20 -10.03
C ARG A 340 24.73 -20.82 -8.75
N TYR A 341 24.84 -19.52 -8.46
CA TYR A 341 25.51 -19.05 -7.25
C TYR A 341 24.67 -19.31 -6.00
N LEU A 342 23.34 -19.17 -6.08
CA LEU A 342 22.46 -19.55 -4.97
C LEU A 342 22.57 -21.05 -4.66
N ASP A 343 22.53 -21.92 -5.68
CA ASP A 343 22.72 -23.37 -5.53
C ASP A 343 24.01 -23.70 -4.79
N GLY A 344 25.14 -23.09 -5.21
CA GLY A 344 26.43 -23.32 -4.57
C GLY A 344 26.49 -22.82 -3.12
N LEU A 345 25.78 -21.74 -2.80
CA LEU A 345 25.68 -21.23 -1.44
C LEU A 345 24.86 -22.15 -0.54
N LEU A 346 23.67 -22.56 -1.00
CA LEU A 346 22.77 -23.42 -0.21
C LEU A 346 23.38 -24.80 0.04
N GLU A 347 24.15 -25.34 -0.91
CA GLU A 347 24.93 -26.57 -0.72
C GLU A 347 26.03 -26.39 0.34
N ALA A 348 26.75 -25.25 0.30
CA ALA A 348 27.83 -24.98 1.25
C ALA A 348 27.34 -24.72 2.70
N LEU A 349 26.07 -24.35 2.88
CA LEU A 349 25.48 -24.04 4.19
C LEU A 349 24.96 -25.26 4.96
N ASP A 350 24.91 -26.43 4.30
CA ASP A 350 24.45 -27.70 4.87
C ASP A 350 23.12 -27.57 5.65
N LEU A 351 22.07 -27.18 4.93
CA LEU A 351 20.77 -26.83 5.51
C LEU A 351 19.89 -28.04 5.87
N GLY A 352 20.35 -29.26 5.59
CA GLY A 352 19.56 -30.49 5.77
C GLY A 352 18.39 -30.60 4.78
N ASP A 353 17.33 -31.31 5.20
CA ASP A 353 16.17 -31.67 4.37
C ASP A 353 14.85 -31.03 4.84
N GLU A 354 14.94 -30.11 5.81
CA GLU A 354 13.80 -29.47 6.47
C GLU A 354 13.80 -27.97 6.16
N ILE A 355 13.71 -27.61 4.87
CA ILE A 355 13.92 -26.24 4.39
C ILE A 355 12.58 -25.57 4.05
N VAL A 356 12.38 -24.37 4.58
CA VAL A 356 11.34 -23.43 4.16
C VAL A 356 11.99 -22.29 3.41
N LEU A 357 11.61 -22.10 2.15
CA LEU A 357 12.14 -20.99 1.34
C LEU A 357 11.20 -19.79 1.46
N VAL A 358 11.75 -18.61 1.70
CA VAL A 358 11.02 -17.35 1.83
C VAL A 358 11.55 -16.37 0.79
N GLY A 359 10.79 -16.14 -0.28
CA GLY A 359 11.19 -15.30 -1.39
C GLY A 359 10.38 -14.01 -1.53
N HIS A 360 10.98 -13.01 -2.17
CA HIS A 360 10.33 -11.80 -2.63
C HIS A 360 10.88 -11.37 -3.99
N ASP A 361 10.04 -10.82 -4.89
CA ASP A 361 10.46 -10.42 -6.24
C ASP A 361 11.17 -11.59 -6.99
N TRP A 362 12.30 -11.37 -7.66
CA TRP A 362 13.12 -12.43 -8.27
C TRP A 362 13.61 -13.48 -7.27
N GLY A 363 13.71 -13.12 -5.99
CA GLY A 363 14.00 -14.05 -4.90
C GLY A 363 12.91 -15.11 -4.73
N SER A 364 11.64 -14.77 -4.96
CA SER A 364 10.54 -15.74 -5.04
C SER A 364 10.79 -16.74 -6.16
N ASN A 365 11.17 -16.27 -7.35
CA ASN A 365 11.39 -17.14 -8.49
C ASN A 365 12.65 -18.01 -8.35
N LEU A 366 13.73 -17.49 -7.76
CA LEU A 366 14.93 -18.27 -7.43
C LEU A 366 14.65 -19.34 -6.36
N ALA A 367 13.89 -18.98 -5.32
CA ALA A 367 13.44 -19.92 -4.29
C ALA A 367 12.60 -21.04 -4.91
N ILE A 368 11.61 -20.72 -5.75
CA ILE A 368 10.73 -21.71 -6.38
C ILE A 368 11.50 -22.58 -7.36
N ASP A 369 12.44 -22.02 -8.12
CA ASP A 369 13.33 -22.81 -9.00
C ASP A 369 14.14 -23.85 -8.22
N TRP A 370 14.77 -23.43 -7.11
CA TRP A 370 15.50 -24.34 -6.24
C TRP A 370 14.57 -25.41 -5.65
N ALA A 371 13.39 -25.02 -5.19
CA ALA A 371 12.42 -25.91 -4.59
C ALA A 371 11.94 -26.99 -5.56
N MET A 372 11.64 -26.60 -6.81
CA MET A 372 11.19 -27.51 -7.86
C MET A 372 12.24 -28.60 -8.15
N ARG A 373 13.54 -28.26 -8.10
CA ARG A 373 14.65 -29.19 -8.33
C ARG A 373 15.01 -30.02 -7.09
N ASN A 374 14.62 -29.59 -5.89
CA ASN A 374 15.00 -30.18 -4.61
C ASN A 374 13.79 -30.49 -3.71
N ALA A 375 12.64 -30.83 -4.30
CA ALA A 375 11.36 -30.90 -3.59
C ALA A 375 11.37 -31.83 -2.36
N SER A 376 12.20 -32.88 -2.34
CA SER A 376 12.34 -33.78 -1.19
C SER A 376 12.96 -33.15 0.05
N ARG A 377 13.60 -31.98 -0.09
CA ARG A 377 14.24 -31.20 1.00
C ARG A 377 13.38 -30.01 1.46
N VAL A 378 12.24 -29.78 0.80
CA VAL A 378 11.43 -28.58 1.00
C VAL A 378 10.19 -28.91 1.81
N ARG A 379 10.13 -28.30 3.00
CA ARG A 379 8.97 -28.33 3.89
C ARG A 379 7.89 -27.35 3.45
N GLY A 380 8.27 -26.19 2.92
CA GLY A 380 7.30 -25.19 2.50
C GLY A 380 7.90 -24.02 1.73
N ILE A 381 7.03 -23.25 1.08
CA ILE A 381 7.41 -22.07 0.29
C ILE A 381 6.58 -20.87 0.72
N VAL A 382 7.25 -19.81 1.12
CA VAL A 382 6.66 -18.49 1.36
C VAL A 382 7.11 -17.58 0.22
N PHE A 383 6.18 -16.86 -0.40
CA PHE A 383 6.51 -15.96 -1.50
C PHE A 383 5.58 -14.75 -1.53
N GLY A 384 6.08 -13.65 -2.11
CA GLY A 384 5.31 -12.46 -2.40
C GLY A 384 5.91 -11.73 -3.58
N GLU A 385 5.06 -10.98 -4.28
CA GLU A 385 5.46 -10.15 -5.43
C GLU A 385 6.28 -10.95 -6.47
N ALA A 386 5.90 -12.21 -6.71
CA ALA A 386 6.57 -13.11 -7.64
C ALA A 386 6.12 -12.89 -9.10
N ILE A 387 6.99 -13.21 -10.05
CA ILE A 387 6.71 -13.07 -11.49
C ILE A 387 6.13 -14.39 -12.03
N LEU A 388 4.95 -14.80 -11.52
CA LEU A 388 4.29 -16.05 -11.89
C LEU A 388 2.80 -15.84 -12.23
N PRO A 389 2.36 -16.10 -13.48
CA PRO A 389 3.15 -16.50 -14.65
C PRO A 389 4.02 -15.34 -15.19
N PRO A 390 4.91 -15.60 -16.16
CA PRO A 390 5.62 -14.54 -16.89
C PRO A 390 4.66 -13.53 -17.51
N PHE A 391 5.09 -12.27 -17.61
CA PHE A 391 4.30 -11.18 -18.18
C PHE A 391 3.89 -11.43 -19.64
N GLU A 392 2.63 -11.17 -19.95
CA GLU A 392 2.15 -10.96 -21.32
C GLU A 392 2.07 -9.46 -21.64
N TRP A 393 1.99 -9.10 -22.92
CA TRP A 393 1.83 -7.70 -23.33
C TRP A 393 0.63 -7.00 -22.67
N THR A 394 -0.43 -7.75 -22.39
CA THR A 394 -1.65 -7.24 -21.75
C THR A 394 -1.50 -6.98 -20.25
N ASP A 395 -0.49 -7.55 -19.60
CA ASP A 395 -0.28 -7.37 -18.16
C ASP A 395 0.49 -6.10 -17.81
N TRP A 396 1.13 -5.48 -18.79
CA TRP A 396 1.99 -4.31 -18.54
C TRP A 396 1.13 -3.07 -18.28
N PRO A 397 1.23 -2.46 -17.08
CA PRO A 397 0.54 -1.20 -16.82
C PRO A 397 1.09 -0.13 -17.76
N ALA A 398 0.19 0.57 -18.46
CA ALA A 398 0.56 1.64 -19.40
C ALA A 398 1.55 2.68 -18.82
N PRO A 399 1.50 3.05 -17.52
CA PRO A 399 2.49 3.97 -16.94
C PRO A 399 3.90 3.39 -16.74
N ILE A 400 4.03 2.06 -16.63
CA ILE A 400 5.30 1.39 -16.29
C ILE A 400 6.06 0.95 -17.54
N LEU A 401 5.34 0.56 -18.60
CA LEU A 401 5.91 0.05 -19.83
C LEU A 401 6.98 0.97 -20.46
N PRO A 402 6.81 2.32 -20.52
CA PRO A 402 7.84 3.20 -21.07
C PRO A 402 9.16 3.18 -20.32
N GLU A 403 9.14 3.04 -18.99
CA GLU A 403 10.36 2.97 -18.18
C GLU A 403 11.10 1.66 -18.45
N PHE A 404 10.40 0.52 -18.52
CA PHE A 404 11.04 -0.75 -18.88
C PHE A 404 11.57 -0.77 -20.31
N GLN A 405 10.84 -0.18 -21.26
CA GLN A 405 11.35 0.00 -22.63
C GLN A 405 12.61 0.89 -22.65
N PHE A 406 12.64 1.93 -21.83
CA PHE A 406 13.80 2.82 -21.70
C PHE A 406 15.04 2.05 -21.21
N LEU A 407 14.90 1.15 -20.23
CA LEU A 407 16.00 0.33 -19.70
C LEU A 407 16.64 -0.61 -20.75
N LEU A 408 15.93 -0.93 -21.82
CA LEU A 408 16.45 -1.74 -22.93
C LEU A 408 17.34 -0.93 -23.90
N THR A 409 17.43 0.39 -23.75
CA THR A 409 18.20 1.26 -24.64
C THR A 409 19.61 1.53 -24.10
N PRO A 410 20.57 1.97 -24.95
CA PRO A 410 21.87 2.46 -24.48
C PRO A 410 21.75 3.63 -23.50
N GLU A 411 20.73 4.48 -23.66
CA GLU A 411 20.44 5.58 -22.74
C GLU A 411 20.01 5.05 -21.37
N GLY A 412 19.14 4.03 -21.34
CA GLY A 412 18.75 3.35 -20.11
C GLY A 412 19.91 2.66 -19.41
N GLU A 413 20.82 2.05 -20.19
CA GLU A 413 22.07 1.50 -19.63
C GLU A 413 22.89 2.57 -18.91
N ARG A 414 23.17 3.71 -19.57
CA ARG A 414 23.89 4.82 -18.93
C ARG A 414 23.14 5.34 -17.71
N ALA A 415 21.82 5.48 -17.78
CA ALA A 415 21.04 5.99 -16.66
C ALA A 415 21.12 5.09 -15.41
N VAL A 416 21.24 3.77 -15.58
CA VAL A 416 21.43 2.87 -14.42
C VAL A 416 22.90 2.84 -14.00
N LEU A 417 23.83 2.60 -14.93
CA LEU A 417 25.22 2.38 -14.58
C LEU A 417 25.94 3.65 -14.15
N ASP A 418 25.67 4.78 -14.79
CA ASP A 418 26.35 6.05 -14.50
C ASP A 418 25.59 6.86 -13.44
N GLU A 419 24.26 6.89 -13.51
CA GLU A 419 23.41 7.78 -12.70
C GLU A 419 22.66 7.07 -11.56
N ASN A 420 22.74 5.74 -11.46
CA ASN A 420 22.03 4.92 -10.46
C ASN A 420 20.50 5.09 -10.47
N ARG A 421 19.93 5.54 -11.59
CA ARG A 421 18.54 6.00 -11.68
C ARG A 421 17.51 4.97 -11.25
N PHE A 422 17.81 3.67 -11.39
CA PHE A 422 16.85 2.61 -11.06
C PHE A 422 16.51 2.55 -9.56
N LEU A 423 17.43 2.97 -8.67
CA LEU A 423 17.17 3.00 -7.23
C LEU A 423 16.14 4.05 -6.82
N ASN A 424 15.87 5.05 -7.67
CA ASN A 424 14.76 5.99 -7.45
C ASN A 424 13.39 5.29 -7.38
N ASN A 425 13.29 4.04 -7.86
CA ASN A 425 12.07 3.26 -7.76
C ASN A 425 11.84 2.64 -6.37
N VAL A 426 12.85 2.58 -5.50
CA VAL A 426 12.71 2.00 -4.15
C VAL A 426 11.63 2.74 -3.35
N GLN A 427 11.79 4.06 -3.16
CA GLN A 427 10.79 4.85 -2.43
C GLN A 427 9.44 4.90 -3.16
N ARG A 428 9.42 4.84 -4.49
CA ARG A 428 8.17 4.83 -5.27
C ARG A 428 7.37 3.54 -5.11
N ALA A 429 8.02 2.48 -4.64
CA ALA A 429 7.46 1.15 -4.50
C ALA A 429 7.42 0.68 -3.03
N VAL A 430 7.45 1.64 -2.10
CA VAL A 430 7.15 1.52 -0.67
C VAL A 430 6.10 2.58 -0.36
N ILE A 431 5.05 2.21 0.37
CA ILE A 431 4.01 3.16 0.79
C ILE A 431 4.59 4.09 1.83
N ARG A 432 5.21 3.58 2.90
CA ARG A 432 5.75 4.48 3.94
C ARG A 432 6.95 5.31 3.44
N PRO A 433 7.24 6.45 4.09
CA PRO A 433 8.56 7.07 3.99
C PRO A 433 9.66 6.09 4.42
N ILE A 434 10.71 5.99 3.60
CA ILE A 434 11.96 5.32 3.94
C ILE A 434 12.89 6.35 4.57
N SER A 435 13.50 6.01 5.70
CA SER A 435 14.45 6.91 6.36
C SER A 435 15.77 7.02 5.60
N GLU A 436 16.52 8.10 5.83
CA GLU A 436 17.83 8.30 5.20
C GLU A 436 18.81 7.14 5.50
N ALA A 437 18.77 6.58 6.71
CA ALA A 437 19.61 5.45 7.10
C ALA A 437 19.26 4.16 6.33
N GLU A 438 17.96 3.89 6.16
CA GLU A 438 17.49 2.73 5.40
C GLU A 438 17.86 2.86 3.92
N LEU A 439 17.62 4.04 3.32
CA LEU A 439 17.96 4.30 1.93
C LEU A 439 19.48 4.19 1.71
N ALA A 440 20.29 4.72 2.63
CA ALA A 440 21.75 4.62 2.56
C ALA A 440 22.25 3.16 2.56
N GLU A 441 21.65 2.28 3.36
CA GLU A 441 22.01 0.85 3.35
C GLU A 441 21.57 0.15 2.06
N ILE A 442 20.40 0.50 1.51
CA ILE A 442 19.91 -0.04 0.22
C ILE A 442 20.82 0.42 -0.94
N GLU A 443 21.29 1.67 -0.92
CA GLU A 443 22.15 2.24 -1.96
C GLU A 443 23.60 1.77 -1.89
N ARG A 444 24.10 1.44 -0.69
CA ARG A 444 25.51 1.13 -0.42
C ARG A 444 26.12 0.10 -1.38
N PRO A 445 25.47 -1.04 -1.73
CA PRO A 445 26.04 -2.03 -2.65
C PRO A 445 26.23 -1.50 -4.08
N TYR A 446 25.61 -0.38 -4.43
CA TYR A 446 25.53 0.19 -5.77
C TYR A 446 26.18 1.58 -5.84
N ALA A 447 26.95 1.97 -4.81
CA ALA A 447 27.59 3.27 -4.74
C ALA A 447 28.58 3.52 -5.91
N GLU A 448 29.31 2.49 -6.33
CA GLU A 448 30.32 2.58 -7.38
C GLU A 448 29.67 2.59 -8.79
N PRO A 449 29.86 3.66 -9.61
CA PRO A 449 29.35 3.71 -10.97
C PRO A 449 29.90 2.60 -11.88
N GLY A 450 29.15 2.28 -12.93
CA GLY A 450 29.50 1.25 -13.90
C GLY A 450 28.99 -0.13 -13.48
N GLU A 451 29.80 -1.15 -13.71
CA GLU A 451 29.41 -2.56 -13.55
C GLU A 451 29.06 -2.98 -12.11
N GLY A 452 29.42 -2.18 -11.10
CA GLY A 452 28.91 -2.35 -9.73
C GLY A 452 27.38 -2.31 -9.65
N ARG A 453 26.73 -1.63 -10.60
CA ARG A 453 25.27 -1.47 -10.71
C ARG A 453 24.64 -2.39 -11.76
N ARG A 454 25.42 -3.24 -12.42
CA ARG A 454 24.91 -4.15 -13.47
C ARG A 454 23.73 -5.03 -13.00
N PRO A 455 23.71 -5.59 -11.77
CA PRO A 455 22.57 -6.39 -11.32
C PRO A 455 21.24 -5.63 -11.40
N THR A 456 21.21 -4.35 -11.01
CA THR A 456 19.99 -3.52 -11.00
C THR A 456 19.52 -3.10 -12.40
N LEU A 457 20.28 -3.47 -13.44
CA LEU A 457 19.90 -3.30 -14.84
C LEU A 457 19.50 -4.63 -15.47
N GLU A 458 20.22 -5.71 -15.15
CA GLU A 458 19.98 -7.02 -15.79
C GLU A 458 18.74 -7.72 -15.24
N TRP A 459 18.35 -7.48 -13.99
CA TRP A 459 17.08 -7.96 -13.44
C TRP A 459 15.86 -7.44 -14.21
N PRO A 460 15.65 -6.11 -14.38
CA PRO A 460 14.50 -5.61 -15.13
C PRO A 460 14.57 -6.01 -16.62
N ARG A 461 15.77 -6.16 -17.19
CA ARG A 461 15.96 -6.68 -18.57
C ARG A 461 15.66 -8.17 -18.71
N SER A 462 15.74 -8.92 -17.61
CA SER A 462 15.45 -10.36 -17.58
C SER A 462 13.96 -10.66 -17.52
N VAL A 463 13.11 -9.67 -17.23
CA VAL A 463 11.65 -9.81 -17.30
C VAL A 463 11.27 -10.18 -18.74
N PRO A 464 10.63 -11.34 -18.98
CA PRO A 464 10.27 -11.73 -20.34
C PRO A 464 9.31 -10.73 -20.97
N LEU A 465 9.67 -10.20 -22.14
CA LEU A 465 8.84 -9.25 -22.88
C LEU A 465 8.08 -9.97 -24.00
N GLY A 466 6.77 -9.76 -24.05
CA GLY A 466 5.91 -10.28 -25.12
C GLY A 466 5.94 -11.79 -25.20
N ASN A 467 6.05 -12.36 -26.40
CA ASN A 467 6.04 -13.82 -26.65
C ASN A 467 7.45 -14.38 -26.89
N ALA A 468 8.50 -13.71 -26.39
CA ALA A 468 9.86 -14.20 -26.60
C ALA A 468 10.11 -15.49 -25.81
N ASP A 469 10.51 -16.56 -26.50
CA ASP A 469 10.94 -17.84 -25.91
C ASP A 469 12.33 -17.70 -25.26
N THR A 470 12.42 -16.90 -24.21
CA THR A 470 13.65 -16.74 -23.44
C THR A 470 13.81 -17.89 -22.44
N PRO A 471 15.05 -18.26 -22.08
CA PRO A 471 15.29 -19.24 -21.01
C PRO A 471 14.58 -18.86 -19.70
N THR A 472 14.51 -17.57 -19.37
CA THR A 472 13.79 -17.06 -18.20
C THR A 472 12.29 -17.31 -18.31
N ARG A 473 11.66 -17.05 -19.47
CA ARG A 473 10.23 -17.38 -19.67
C ARG A 473 9.97 -18.85 -19.39
N VAL A 474 10.75 -19.74 -20.03
CA VAL A 474 10.58 -21.19 -19.89
C VAL A 474 10.70 -21.62 -18.43
N ALA A 475 11.65 -21.04 -17.68
CA ALA A 475 11.79 -21.30 -16.25
C ALA A 475 10.55 -20.84 -15.46
N LEU A 476 10.06 -19.62 -15.69
CA LEU A 476 8.89 -19.07 -14.99
C LEU A 476 7.59 -19.84 -15.32
N GLU A 477 7.41 -20.29 -16.57
CA GLU A 477 6.27 -21.14 -16.96
C GLU A 477 6.32 -22.50 -16.28
N ALA A 478 7.50 -23.13 -16.22
CA ALA A 478 7.70 -24.39 -15.52
C ALA A 478 7.45 -24.25 -14.00
N GLN A 479 7.91 -23.14 -13.40
CA GLN A 479 7.64 -22.83 -12.00
C GLN A 479 6.13 -22.70 -11.73
N ALA A 480 5.40 -21.94 -12.55
CA ALA A 480 3.94 -21.78 -12.39
C ALA A 480 3.21 -23.12 -12.51
N GLU A 481 3.60 -23.98 -13.46
CA GLU A 481 3.00 -25.30 -13.63
C GLU A 481 3.32 -26.25 -12.47
N TRP A 482 4.55 -26.23 -11.96
CA TRP A 482 4.92 -27.00 -10.79
C TRP A 482 4.15 -26.53 -9.54
N MET A 483 4.01 -25.22 -9.34
CA MET A 483 3.27 -24.66 -8.19
C MET A 483 1.77 -25.04 -8.21
N ARG A 484 1.17 -25.22 -9.39
CA ARG A 484 -0.23 -25.70 -9.53
C ARG A 484 -0.45 -27.13 -9.04
N SER A 485 0.55 -28.00 -9.15
CA SER A 485 0.41 -29.43 -8.87
C SER A 485 1.20 -29.93 -7.66
N SER A 486 2.20 -29.17 -7.21
CA SER A 486 3.08 -29.55 -6.11
C SER A 486 2.33 -29.60 -4.77
N PRO A 487 2.47 -30.69 -4.00
CA PRO A 487 1.84 -30.81 -2.68
C PRO A 487 2.58 -30.05 -1.58
N VAL A 488 3.75 -29.45 -1.88
CA VAL A 488 4.51 -28.65 -0.91
C VAL A 488 3.61 -27.51 -0.41
N PRO A 489 3.40 -27.37 0.92
CA PRO A 489 2.63 -26.26 1.48
C PRO A 489 3.18 -24.90 1.07
N LYS A 490 2.28 -23.94 0.80
CA LYS A 490 2.65 -22.61 0.31
C LYS A 490 1.95 -21.51 1.12
N LEU A 491 2.66 -20.43 1.37
CA LEU A 491 2.11 -19.17 1.87
C LEU A 491 2.39 -18.06 0.85
N HIS A 492 1.34 -17.45 0.32
CA HIS A 492 1.44 -16.20 -0.44
C HIS A 492 1.07 -15.03 0.48
N TYR A 493 1.99 -14.10 0.69
CA TYR A 493 1.66 -12.81 1.29
C TYR A 493 1.37 -11.79 0.18
N ARG A 494 0.08 -11.59 -0.11
CA ARG A 494 -0.41 -10.72 -1.18
C ARG A 494 -0.30 -9.26 -0.74
N GLY A 495 0.47 -8.45 -1.46
CA GLY A 495 0.48 -7.00 -1.25
C GLY A 495 -0.88 -6.38 -1.58
N ILE A 496 -1.33 -5.46 -0.74
CA ILE A 496 -2.50 -4.63 -0.96
C ILE A 496 -2.04 -3.17 -0.87
N PRO A 497 -2.03 -2.43 -1.99
CA PRO A 497 -2.59 -2.78 -3.31
C PRO A 497 -1.69 -3.71 -4.15
N GLY A 498 -0.46 -4.00 -3.71
CA GLY A 498 0.48 -4.86 -4.44
C GLY A 498 1.04 -4.19 -5.71
N ALA A 499 1.93 -4.90 -6.42
CA ALA A 499 2.43 -4.42 -7.72
C ALA A 499 2.46 -5.54 -8.78
N LEU A 500 3.21 -6.61 -8.51
CA LEU A 500 3.44 -7.70 -9.45
C LEU A 500 2.38 -8.79 -9.35
N CYS A 501 1.86 -9.10 -8.16
CA CYS A 501 0.93 -10.21 -7.98
C CYS A 501 -0.55 -9.88 -8.22
N ASN A 502 -0.84 -8.90 -9.08
CA ASN A 502 -2.20 -8.44 -9.39
C ASN A 502 -2.75 -9.01 -10.71
N GLY A 503 -4.07 -8.87 -10.93
CA GLY A 503 -4.76 -9.25 -12.16
C GLY A 503 -4.57 -10.73 -12.51
N ARG A 504 -4.17 -11.03 -13.76
CA ARG A 504 -3.94 -12.40 -14.26
C ARG A 504 -2.99 -13.23 -13.38
N ARG A 505 -2.03 -12.58 -12.71
CA ARG A 505 -1.13 -13.25 -11.77
C ARG A 505 -1.81 -13.62 -10.48
N ALA A 506 -2.64 -12.73 -9.91
CA ALA A 506 -3.50 -13.08 -8.78
C ALA A 506 -4.36 -14.31 -9.11
N ASP A 507 -5.01 -14.31 -10.28
CA ASP A 507 -5.85 -15.43 -10.74
C ASP A 507 -5.05 -16.74 -10.85
N THR A 508 -3.81 -16.66 -11.34
CA THR A 508 -2.96 -17.85 -11.47
C THR A 508 -2.49 -18.37 -10.11
N ILE A 509 -2.06 -17.47 -9.23
CA ILE A 509 -1.61 -17.81 -7.88
C ILE A 509 -2.75 -18.44 -7.08
N ALA A 510 -3.97 -17.89 -7.17
CA ALA A 510 -5.15 -18.46 -6.53
C ALA A 510 -5.46 -19.92 -6.95
N GLY A 511 -4.94 -20.35 -8.11
CA GLY A 511 -5.04 -21.72 -8.60
C GLY A 511 -3.94 -22.67 -8.12
N PHE A 512 -2.98 -22.23 -7.29
CA PHE A 512 -1.91 -23.09 -6.79
C PHE A 512 -2.40 -24.09 -5.74
N ALA A 513 -1.91 -25.32 -5.80
CA ALA A 513 -2.24 -26.35 -4.81
C ALA A 513 -1.63 -26.02 -3.44
N ALA A 514 -2.26 -26.47 -2.35
CA ALA A 514 -1.76 -26.31 -0.97
C ALA A 514 -1.37 -24.86 -0.62
N LEU A 515 -2.12 -23.88 -1.13
CA LEU A 515 -1.88 -22.46 -0.93
C LEU A 515 -2.71 -21.93 0.25
N THR A 516 -2.04 -21.24 1.17
CA THR A 516 -2.63 -20.26 2.07
C THR A 516 -2.28 -18.86 1.56
N GLU A 517 -3.24 -17.95 1.51
CA GLU A 517 -3.01 -16.55 1.14
C GLU A 517 -3.34 -15.63 2.33
N VAL A 518 -2.54 -14.59 2.50
CA VAL A 518 -2.75 -13.52 3.48
C VAL A 518 -2.53 -12.16 2.82
N GLY A 519 -3.46 -11.22 3.00
CA GLY A 519 -3.26 -9.83 2.58
C GLY A 519 -2.32 -9.09 3.53
N VAL A 520 -1.38 -8.32 2.99
CA VAL A 520 -0.45 -7.45 3.72
C VAL A 520 -0.41 -6.07 3.10
N THR A 521 -0.22 -5.02 3.89
CA THR A 521 -0.12 -3.66 3.35
C THR A 521 1.17 -3.50 2.57
N GLY A 522 1.10 -2.91 1.38
CA GLY A 522 2.28 -2.50 0.62
C GLY A 522 2.10 -2.60 -0.88
N THR A 523 3.02 -1.96 -1.60
CA THR A 523 3.07 -2.03 -3.07
C THR A 523 3.99 -3.17 -3.51
N HIS A 524 5.21 -2.88 -3.96
CA HIS A 524 6.16 -3.92 -4.35
C HIS A 524 6.99 -4.38 -3.16
N TRP A 525 7.70 -3.49 -2.47
CA TRP A 525 8.58 -3.86 -1.38
C TRP A 525 7.80 -4.05 -0.06
N THR A 526 6.83 -4.97 -0.06
CA THR A 526 5.93 -5.23 1.07
C THR A 526 6.63 -5.56 2.40
N PRO A 527 7.83 -6.18 2.45
CA PRO A 527 8.57 -6.31 3.71
C PRO A 527 9.03 -4.99 4.33
N GLU A 528 9.08 -3.89 3.56
CA GLU A 528 9.30 -2.55 4.11
C GLU A 528 8.02 -1.92 4.64
N ASP A 529 6.86 -2.23 4.06
CA ASP A 529 5.57 -1.64 4.45
C ASP A 529 4.90 -2.38 5.62
N ASP A 530 4.93 -3.71 5.64
CA ASP A 530 4.20 -4.52 6.63
C ASP A 530 4.99 -5.78 7.11
N PRO A 531 6.23 -5.61 7.57
CA PRO A 531 7.08 -6.74 7.96
C PRO A 531 6.50 -7.54 9.14
N HIS A 532 5.79 -6.88 10.06
CA HIS A 532 5.24 -7.51 11.25
C HIS A 532 4.07 -8.45 10.91
N ARG A 533 3.16 -8.04 10.02
CA ARG A 533 2.08 -8.93 9.54
C ARG A 533 2.64 -10.09 8.71
N ILE A 534 3.65 -9.85 7.87
CA ILE A 534 4.34 -10.91 7.12
C ILE A 534 4.98 -11.91 8.10
N GLY A 535 5.78 -11.45 9.07
CA GLY A 535 6.44 -12.30 10.05
C GLY A 535 5.48 -13.15 10.86
N ARG A 536 4.39 -12.55 11.37
CA ARG A 536 3.33 -13.28 12.08
C ARG A 536 2.63 -14.30 11.19
N ALA A 537 2.32 -13.93 9.94
CA ALA A 537 1.66 -14.84 9.02
C ALA A 537 2.53 -16.07 8.72
N ILE A 538 3.84 -15.90 8.56
CA ILE A 538 4.79 -17.02 8.42
C ILE A 538 4.74 -17.90 9.66
N VAL A 539 4.78 -17.31 10.87
CA VAL A 539 4.73 -18.07 12.13
C VAL A 539 3.45 -18.88 12.27
N ASP A 540 2.31 -18.24 12.04
CA ASP A 540 0.99 -18.85 12.14
C ASP A 540 0.80 -19.97 11.12
N TRP A 541 1.18 -19.73 9.87
CA TRP A 541 1.11 -20.72 8.80
C TRP A 541 2.04 -21.90 9.07
N ALA A 542 3.31 -21.66 9.38
CA ALA A 542 4.27 -22.73 9.65
C ALA A 542 3.84 -23.59 10.84
N THR A 543 3.27 -22.97 11.87
CA THR A 543 2.75 -23.67 13.04
C THR A 543 1.55 -24.56 12.72
N ARG A 544 0.74 -24.24 11.71
CA ARG A 544 -0.44 -25.04 11.32
C ARG A 544 -0.12 -26.09 10.27
N GLU A 545 0.62 -25.70 9.23
CA GLU A 545 0.75 -26.46 7.98
C GLU A 545 2.03 -27.31 7.91
N LEU A 546 3.05 -27.00 8.71
CA LEU A 546 4.36 -27.67 8.64
C LEU A 546 4.63 -28.61 9.83
N ARG A 547 3.60 -29.02 10.58
CA ARG A 547 3.73 -29.91 11.74
C ARG A 547 3.93 -31.38 11.37
#